data_AF-A0A2C7A703-F1
#
_entry.id   AF-A0A2C7A703-F1
#
_cell.length_a   1.000
_cell.length_b   1.000
_cell.length_c   1.000
_cell.angle_alpha   90.00
_cell.angle_beta   90.00
_cell.angle_gamma   90.00
#
_symmetry.space_group_name_H-M   'P 1'
#
loop_
_entity.id
_entity.type
_entity.pdbx_description
1 polymer ?
#
loop_
_entity_poly.entity_id
_entity_poly.type
_entity_poly.pdbx_seq_one_letter_code
_entity_poly.pdbx_strand_id
1 'polypeptide(L)'
;MKLERSKDWWLNRARREGDAVIGAGLLAFDPAPEERAATAPAEDSRIAFGKFVNLMRRRRGLSMEQLADAAEVDASELLVIEDDVHHRPEPRTVYRLAQTFEVSQMRLMQLAGLTAANDAGLRQEAVRFAARSESVQKLTSEESSALEAFVAVLSEQEPKRVK
;
A
#
# COMPACT_ATOMS: atom_id res chain seq x y z
N MET A 1 -4.49 -6.55 -32.10
CA MET A 1 -3.25 -5.78 -32.41
C MET A 1 -2.31 -6.66 -33.20
N LYS A 2 -1.81 -6.20 -34.36
CA LYS A 2 -0.72 -6.89 -35.09
C LYS A 2 0.59 -6.17 -34.78
N LEU A 3 1.54 -6.88 -34.17
CA LEU A 3 2.87 -6.35 -33.90
C LEU A 3 3.73 -6.55 -35.16
N GLU A 4 3.83 -5.53 -36.00
CA GLU A 4 4.72 -5.56 -37.15
C GLU A 4 6.15 -5.21 -36.70
N ARG A 5 6.97 -6.24 -36.51
CA ARG A 5 8.41 -6.11 -36.20
C ARG A 5 9.21 -6.90 -37.23
N SER A 6 10.38 -6.38 -37.61
CA SER A 6 11.26 -7.04 -38.56
C SER A 6 11.84 -8.33 -37.97
N LYS A 7 12.19 -9.28 -38.83
CA LYS A 7 12.85 -10.53 -38.45
C LYS A 7 14.13 -10.28 -37.63
N ASP A 8 14.91 -9.29 -38.04
CA ASP A 8 16.16 -8.93 -37.36
C ASP A 8 15.93 -8.40 -35.96
N TRP A 9 14.82 -7.69 -35.74
CA TRP A 9 14.42 -7.24 -34.41
C TRP A 9 14.19 -8.42 -33.47
N TRP A 10 13.49 -9.46 -33.92
CA TRP A 10 13.26 -10.68 -33.13
C TRP A 10 14.55 -11.45 -32.86
N LEU A 11 15.43 -11.59 -33.87
CA LEU A 11 16.71 -12.29 -33.72
C LEU A 11 17.68 -11.57 -32.78
N ASN A 12 17.64 -10.24 -32.75
CA ASN A 12 18.41 -9.46 -31.78
C ASN A 12 17.83 -9.54 -30.37
N ARG A 13 16.49 -9.64 -30.24
CA ARG A 13 15.84 -9.79 -28.94
C ARG A 13 16.13 -11.16 -28.32
N ALA A 14 15.96 -12.24 -29.07
CA ALA A 14 16.22 -13.61 -28.61
C ALA A 14 17.67 -13.78 -28.14
N ARG A 15 18.65 -13.19 -28.85
CA ARG A 15 20.06 -13.21 -28.43
C ARG A 15 20.33 -12.54 -27.09
N ARG A 16 19.48 -11.59 -26.66
CA ARG A 16 19.61 -10.91 -25.36
C ARG A 16 18.99 -11.70 -24.21
N GLU A 17 18.13 -12.67 -24.48
CA GLU A 17 17.40 -13.43 -23.45
C GLU A 17 18.23 -14.58 -22.83
N GLY A 18 19.51 -14.71 -23.20
CA GLY A 18 20.51 -15.49 -22.46
C GLY A 18 20.34 -17.02 -22.50
N ASP A 19 19.32 -17.52 -23.21
CA ASP A 19 18.97 -18.95 -23.32
C ASP A 19 18.81 -19.64 -21.95
N ALA A 20 18.33 -18.88 -20.96
CA ALA A 20 18.09 -19.40 -19.62
C ALA A 20 16.90 -20.36 -19.64
N VAL A 21 17.05 -21.53 -19.00
CA VAL A 21 15.95 -22.47 -18.81
C VAL A 21 14.93 -21.85 -17.87
N ILE A 22 13.75 -21.49 -18.39
CA ILE A 22 12.62 -21.03 -17.57
C ILE A 22 11.96 -22.25 -16.94
N GLY A 23 12.29 -22.52 -15.68
CA GLY A 23 11.57 -23.50 -14.86
C GLY A 23 10.24 -22.95 -14.37
N ALA A 24 9.21 -23.79 -14.27
CA ALA A 24 8.01 -23.51 -13.50
C ALA A 24 7.99 -24.43 -12.28
N GLY A 25 7.87 -23.86 -11.07
CA GLY A 25 7.88 -24.61 -9.81
C GLY A 25 8.97 -24.15 -8.85
N LEU A 26 9.36 -25.02 -7.91
CA LEU A 26 10.26 -24.70 -6.79
C LEU A 26 11.66 -24.17 -7.20
N LEU A 27 12.07 -24.45 -8.45
CA LEU A 27 13.36 -24.04 -9.02
C LEU A 27 13.21 -22.92 -10.07
N ALA A 28 12.02 -22.31 -10.18
CA ALA A 28 11.83 -21.17 -11.06
C ALA A 28 12.72 -20.01 -10.60
N PHE A 29 13.51 -19.47 -11.52
CA PHE A 29 14.21 -18.21 -11.30
C PHE A 29 13.15 -17.12 -11.18
N ASP A 30 12.89 -16.64 -9.96
CA ASP A 30 12.11 -15.42 -9.76
C ASP A 30 12.89 -14.29 -10.45
N PRO A 31 12.34 -13.58 -11.45
CA PRO A 31 13.05 -12.45 -12.07
C PRO A 31 13.23 -11.26 -11.11
N ALA A 32 12.69 -11.34 -9.88
CA ALA A 32 12.92 -10.41 -8.79
C ALA A 32 13.33 -11.13 -7.49
N PRO A 33 14.39 -11.96 -7.48
CA PRO A 33 14.79 -12.71 -6.30
C PRO A 33 15.63 -11.76 -5.43
N GLU A 34 14.98 -11.20 -4.42
CA GLU A 34 15.60 -10.56 -3.25
C GLU A 34 16.32 -9.21 -3.49
N GLU A 35 16.21 -8.35 -2.48
CA GLU A 35 16.74 -6.98 -2.41
C GLU A 35 16.08 -5.91 -3.30
N ARG A 36 14.80 -5.60 -3.02
CA ARG A 36 14.50 -4.16 -2.88
C ARG A 36 15.23 -3.67 -1.64
N ALA A 37 16.52 -3.37 -1.81
CA ALA A 37 17.29 -2.58 -0.87
C ALA A 37 16.40 -1.44 -0.36
N ALA A 38 16.37 -1.29 0.97
CA ALA A 38 15.54 -0.33 1.70
C ALA A 38 15.31 0.97 0.92
N THR A 39 14.15 1.08 0.27
CA THR A 39 13.68 2.35 -0.21
C THR A 39 13.04 3.03 1.00
N ALA A 40 13.80 3.82 1.75
CA ALA A 40 13.29 4.74 2.79
C ALA A 40 11.90 5.35 2.45
N PRO A 41 11.60 5.81 1.19
CA PRO A 41 10.26 6.33 0.87
C PRO A 41 9.10 5.32 0.98
N ALA A 42 9.36 4.01 0.90
CA ALA A 42 8.36 2.97 1.12
C ALA A 42 8.19 2.64 2.62
N GLU A 43 9.18 2.95 3.46
CA GLU A 43 9.06 2.85 4.93
C GLU A 43 8.19 3.98 5.46
N ASP A 44 8.42 5.23 5.05
CA ASP A 44 7.59 6.37 5.45
C ASP A 44 6.10 6.17 5.11
N SER A 45 5.84 5.59 3.94
CA SER A 45 4.47 5.27 3.51
C SER A 45 3.82 4.19 4.38
N ARG A 46 4.61 3.19 4.83
CA ARG A 46 4.14 2.14 5.74
C ARG A 46 3.94 2.64 7.16
N ILE A 47 4.80 3.53 7.65
CA ILE A 47 4.59 4.26 8.92
C ILE A 47 3.26 5.01 8.85
N ALA A 48 3.02 5.75 7.77
CA ALA A 48 1.77 6.46 7.55
C ALA A 48 0.56 5.50 7.47
N PHE A 49 0.72 4.30 6.88
CA PHE A 49 -0.34 3.28 6.84
C PHE A 49 -0.75 2.82 8.23
N GLY A 50 0.19 2.37 9.06
CA GLY A 50 -0.11 1.91 10.43
C GLY A 50 -0.76 3.00 11.28
N LYS A 51 -0.19 4.22 11.21
CA LYS A 51 -0.77 5.40 11.89
C LYS A 51 -2.18 5.75 11.39
N PHE A 52 -2.42 5.63 10.09
CA PHE A 52 -3.74 5.87 9.51
C PHE A 52 -4.79 4.90 10.03
N VAL A 53 -4.47 3.60 10.08
CA VAL A 53 -5.37 2.56 10.63
C VAL A 53 -5.68 2.85 12.09
N ASN A 54 -4.64 3.11 12.91
CA ASN A 54 -4.79 3.44 14.32
C ASN A 54 -5.68 4.68 14.54
N LEU A 55 -5.41 5.78 13.83
CA LEU A 55 -6.15 7.02 13.98
C LEU A 55 -7.59 6.91 13.47
N MET A 56 -7.84 6.19 12.37
CA MET A 56 -9.20 5.95 11.88
C MET A 56 -10.01 5.10 12.85
N ARG A 57 -9.41 4.05 13.43
CA ARG A 57 -10.03 3.23 14.46
C ARG A 57 -10.43 4.08 15.68
N ARG A 58 -9.49 4.88 16.18
CA ARG A 58 -9.70 5.77 17.33
C ARG A 58 -10.72 6.87 17.06
N ARG A 59 -10.72 7.46 15.86
CA ARG A 59 -11.72 8.45 15.42
C ARG A 59 -13.13 7.89 15.45
N ARG A 60 -13.30 6.62 15.06
CA ARG A 60 -14.59 5.92 15.08
C ARG A 60 -14.94 5.33 16.45
N GLY A 61 -14.06 5.46 17.45
CA GLY A 61 -14.28 4.91 18.79
C GLY A 61 -14.31 3.39 18.84
N LEU A 62 -13.68 2.71 17.87
CA LEU A 62 -13.68 1.25 17.78
C LEU A 62 -12.55 0.64 18.62
N SER A 63 -12.84 -0.45 19.33
CA SER A 63 -11.80 -1.36 19.84
C SER A 63 -11.10 -2.08 18.69
N MET A 64 -10.00 -2.76 18.99
CA MET A 64 -9.28 -3.55 17.97
C MET A 64 -10.19 -4.65 17.40
N GLU A 65 -10.88 -5.36 18.29
CA GLU A 65 -11.81 -6.45 17.96
C GLU A 65 -13.00 -5.93 17.15
N GLN A 66 -13.54 -4.76 17.50
CA GLN A 66 -14.62 -4.15 16.74
C GLN A 66 -14.20 -3.75 15.33
N LEU A 67 -12.96 -3.29 15.14
CA LEU A 67 -12.43 -3.04 13.79
C LEU A 67 -12.22 -4.35 13.04
N ALA A 68 -11.66 -5.37 13.68
CA ALA A 68 -11.44 -6.69 13.12
C ALA A 68 -12.76 -7.29 12.59
N ASP A 69 -13.81 -7.26 13.42
CA ASP A 69 -15.15 -7.73 13.05
C ASP A 69 -15.76 -6.90 11.91
N ALA A 70 -15.68 -5.57 11.99
CA ALA A 70 -16.26 -4.69 10.98
C ALA A 70 -15.56 -4.82 9.61
N ALA A 71 -14.26 -5.08 9.60
CA ALA A 71 -13.47 -5.24 8.38
C ALA A 71 -13.36 -6.72 7.94
N GLU A 72 -13.86 -7.68 8.71
CA GLU A 72 -13.66 -9.12 8.48
C GLU A 72 -12.16 -9.50 8.33
N VAL A 73 -11.32 -9.01 9.24
CA VAL A 73 -9.86 -9.25 9.29
C VAL A 73 -9.48 -9.81 10.67
N ASP A 74 -8.35 -10.50 10.77
CA ASP A 74 -7.84 -10.99 12.05
C ASP A 74 -7.34 -9.83 12.95
N ALA A 75 -7.74 -9.84 14.23
CA ALA A 75 -7.32 -8.82 15.19
C ALA A 75 -5.81 -8.81 15.46
N SER A 76 -5.15 -9.97 15.37
CA SER A 76 -3.69 -10.09 15.49
C SER A 76 -2.97 -9.45 14.30
N GLU A 77 -3.53 -9.55 13.09
CA GLU A 77 -2.99 -8.86 11.91
C GLU A 77 -3.11 -7.35 12.08
N LEU A 78 -4.25 -6.84 12.57
CA LEU A 78 -4.43 -5.41 12.83
C LEU A 78 -3.47 -4.88 13.90
N LEU A 79 -3.18 -5.66 14.94
CA LEU A 79 -2.21 -5.30 15.96
C LEU A 79 -0.81 -5.13 15.37
N VAL A 80 -0.39 -6.08 14.52
CA VAL A 80 0.91 -6.02 13.85
C VAL A 80 0.96 -4.86 12.85
N ILE A 81 -0.14 -4.58 12.14
CA ILE A 81 -0.25 -3.42 11.23
C ILE A 81 -0.06 -2.09 11.96
N GLU A 82 -0.61 -1.95 13.16
CA GLU A 82 -0.51 -0.71 13.95
C GLU A 82 0.86 -0.54 14.63
N ASP A 83 1.56 -1.63 14.96
CA ASP A 83 2.78 -1.62 15.78
C ASP A 83 4.08 -1.81 14.97
N ASP A 84 4.08 -2.66 13.92
CA ASP A 84 5.26 -3.01 13.14
C ASP A 84 5.24 -2.43 11.72
N VAL A 85 6.12 -1.45 11.49
CA VAL A 85 6.34 -0.78 10.20
C VAL A 85 6.87 -1.73 9.11
N HIS A 86 7.52 -2.83 9.49
CA HIS A 86 8.09 -3.80 8.55
C HIS A 86 7.05 -4.80 8.05
N HIS A 87 5.92 -4.91 8.75
CA HIS A 87 4.85 -5.80 8.34
C HIS A 87 4.24 -5.36 7.00
N ARG A 88 4.03 -6.34 6.12
CA ARG A 88 3.32 -6.15 4.86
C ARG A 88 1.97 -6.87 4.94
N PRO A 89 0.86 -6.12 5.03
CA PRO A 89 -0.47 -6.73 5.11
C PRO A 89 -0.85 -7.40 3.79
N GLU A 90 -1.78 -8.34 3.84
CA GLU A 90 -2.28 -8.94 2.61
C GLU A 90 -3.11 -7.95 1.78
N PRO A 91 -3.12 -8.05 0.43
CA PRO A 91 -3.96 -7.21 -0.42
C PRO A 91 -5.46 -7.28 -0.06
N ARG A 92 -5.92 -8.44 0.44
CA ARG A 92 -7.29 -8.63 0.93
C ARG A 92 -7.56 -7.78 2.16
N THR A 93 -6.65 -7.77 3.13
CA THR A 93 -6.74 -6.95 4.35
C THR A 93 -6.82 -5.47 4.01
N VAL A 94 -5.94 -4.99 3.13
CA VAL A 94 -5.96 -3.59 2.69
C VAL A 94 -7.25 -3.24 1.96
N TYR A 95 -7.77 -4.14 1.12
CA TYR A 95 -9.07 -3.96 0.47
C TYR A 95 -10.21 -3.81 1.48
N ARG A 96 -10.28 -4.70 2.48
CA ARG A 96 -11.30 -4.66 3.52
C ARG A 96 -11.25 -3.39 4.37
N LEU A 97 -10.04 -2.96 4.74
CA LEU A 97 -9.82 -1.70 5.45
C LEU A 97 -10.23 -0.50 4.59
N ALA A 98 -9.93 -0.49 3.28
CA ALA A 98 -10.35 0.57 2.38
C ALA A 98 -11.88 0.69 2.30
N GLN A 99 -12.60 -0.44 2.22
CA GLN A 99 -14.06 -0.44 2.25
C GLN A 99 -14.60 0.07 3.58
N THR A 100 -14.06 -0.43 4.69
CA THR A 100 -14.48 -0.05 6.05
C THR A 100 -14.28 1.45 6.27
N PHE A 101 -13.14 2.00 5.86
CA PHE A 101 -12.79 3.40 6.04
C PHE A 101 -13.32 4.33 4.93
N GLU A 102 -13.97 3.79 3.91
CA GLU A 102 -14.52 4.52 2.76
C GLU A 102 -13.47 5.36 2.01
N VAL A 103 -12.27 4.79 1.82
CA VAL A 103 -11.14 5.42 1.10
C VAL A 103 -10.80 4.66 -0.19
N SER A 104 -10.02 5.28 -1.07
CA SER A 104 -9.55 4.63 -2.30
C SER A 104 -8.70 3.40 -1.99
N GLN A 105 -9.14 2.25 -2.49
CA GLN A 105 -8.40 0.99 -2.41
C GLN A 105 -7.01 1.12 -3.02
N MET A 106 -6.90 1.74 -4.21
CA MET A 106 -5.64 1.86 -4.93
C MET A 106 -4.63 2.68 -4.12
N ARG A 107 -5.06 3.83 -3.58
CA ARG A 107 -4.19 4.69 -2.78
C ARG A 107 -3.80 4.02 -1.45
N LEU A 108 -4.71 3.29 -0.83
CA LEU A 108 -4.38 2.55 0.40
C LEU A 108 -3.41 1.39 0.13
N MET A 109 -3.53 0.70 -1.02
CA MET A 109 -2.57 -0.31 -1.46
C MET A 109 -1.18 0.27 -1.77
N GLN A 110 -1.11 1.48 -2.32
CA GLN A 110 0.15 2.20 -2.50
C GLN A 110 0.78 2.56 -1.15
N LEU A 111 -0.04 3.02 -0.20
CA LEU A 111 0.39 3.38 1.14
C LEU A 111 0.94 2.18 1.92
N ALA A 112 0.24 1.03 1.84
CA ALA A 112 0.68 -0.24 2.43
C ALA A 112 1.95 -0.83 1.74
N GLY A 113 2.46 -0.20 0.68
CA GLY A 113 3.65 -0.66 -0.04
C GLY A 113 3.43 -1.90 -0.91
N LEU A 114 2.17 -2.22 -1.24
CA LEU A 114 1.79 -3.36 -2.08
C LEU A 114 1.84 -3.03 -3.58
N THR A 115 1.76 -1.76 -3.93
CA THR A 115 1.83 -1.28 -5.31
C THR A 115 2.77 -0.09 -5.43
N ALA A 116 3.34 0.12 -6.62
CA ALA A 116 4.19 1.27 -6.86
C ALA A 116 3.35 2.56 -6.83
N ALA A 117 3.69 3.48 -5.94
CA ALA A 117 3.11 4.82 -5.91
C ALA A 117 3.69 5.65 -7.06
N ASN A 118 2.99 5.68 -8.19
CA ASN A 118 3.30 6.60 -9.30
C ASN A 118 2.96 8.07 -8.96
N ASP A 119 2.32 8.30 -7.81
CA ASP A 119 1.93 9.61 -7.32
C ASP A 119 2.95 10.13 -6.29
N ALA A 120 3.74 11.14 -6.69
CA ALA A 120 4.68 11.80 -5.80
C ALA A 120 3.99 12.67 -4.73
N GLY A 121 2.78 13.17 -5.01
CA GLY A 121 1.98 13.96 -4.07
C GLY A 121 1.50 13.10 -2.90
N LEU A 122 0.97 11.91 -3.19
CA LEU A 122 0.55 10.95 -2.16
C LEU A 122 1.69 10.60 -1.19
N ARG A 123 2.90 10.37 -1.72
CA ARG A 123 4.08 10.07 -0.88
C ARG A 123 4.47 11.23 0.02
N GLN A 124 4.45 12.46 -0.49
CA GLN A 124 4.77 13.64 0.32
C GLN A 124 3.73 13.87 1.42
N GLU A 125 2.44 13.64 1.13
CA GLU A 125 1.39 13.74 2.14
C GLU A 125 1.49 12.64 3.19
N ALA A 126 1.86 11.41 2.80
CA ALA A 126 2.12 10.33 3.74
C ALA A 126 3.25 10.71 4.73
N VAL A 127 4.36 11.29 4.25
CA VAL A 127 5.45 11.78 5.10
C VAL A 127 4.97 12.89 6.04
N ARG A 128 4.23 13.88 5.54
CA ARG A 128 3.66 14.97 6.36
C ARG A 128 2.72 14.44 7.43
N PHE A 129 1.84 13.52 7.07
CA PHE A 129 0.91 12.88 7.97
C PHE A 129 1.63 12.10 9.05
N ALA A 130 2.63 11.28 8.69
CA ALA A 130 3.43 10.52 9.63
C ALA A 130 4.14 11.41 10.65
N ALA A 131 4.71 12.54 10.20
CA ALA A 131 5.41 13.48 11.07
C ALA A 131 4.48 14.23 12.06
N ARG A 132 3.22 14.47 11.68
CA ARG A 132 2.24 15.19 12.52
C ARG A 132 1.43 14.30 13.46
N SER A 133 1.54 12.97 13.33
CA SER A 133 0.68 11.99 13.99
C SER A 133 1.41 11.22 15.11
N GLU A 134 2.22 11.89 15.93
CA GLU A 134 3.03 11.25 16.99
C GLU A 134 2.43 11.28 18.41
N SER A 135 1.18 11.69 18.63
CA SER A 135 0.67 11.87 20.00
C SER A 135 -0.18 10.69 20.52
N VAL A 136 0.17 10.23 21.72
CA VAL A 136 -0.36 9.01 22.36
C VAL A 136 -1.67 9.28 23.16
N GLN A 137 -2.22 10.50 23.13
CA GLN A 137 -3.43 10.90 23.87
C GLN A 137 -4.64 11.08 22.95
N LYS A 138 -5.86 11.31 23.50
CA LYS A 138 -7.08 11.65 22.72
C LYS A 138 -6.71 12.58 21.55
N LEU A 139 -7.17 12.24 20.34
CA LEU A 139 -6.78 12.93 19.09
C LEU A 139 -6.67 14.44 19.33
N THR A 140 -5.46 14.96 19.24
CA THR A 140 -5.23 16.39 19.33
C THR A 140 -5.88 17.09 18.14
N SER A 141 -6.07 18.41 18.24
CA SER A 141 -6.61 19.19 17.12
C SER A 141 -5.69 19.12 15.90
N GLU A 142 -4.38 18.95 16.10
CA GLU A 142 -3.39 18.83 15.03
C GLU A 142 -3.49 17.47 14.32
N GLU A 143 -3.62 16.37 15.07
CA GLU A 143 -3.81 15.03 14.51
C GLU A 143 -5.13 14.89 13.77
N SER A 144 -6.22 15.46 14.31
CA SER A 144 -7.52 15.43 13.63
C SER A 144 -7.44 16.17 12.29
N SER A 145 -6.78 17.33 12.27
CA SER A 145 -6.55 18.12 11.04
C SER A 145 -5.66 17.37 10.04
N ALA A 146 -4.56 16.76 10.51
CA ALA A 146 -3.67 15.96 9.68
C ALA A 146 -4.40 14.73 9.09
N LEU A 147 -5.22 14.06 9.89
CA LEU A 147 -6.03 12.92 9.46
C LEU A 147 -7.07 13.35 8.42
N GLU A 148 -7.76 14.47 8.62
CA GLU A 148 -8.75 14.97 7.66
C GLU A 148 -8.11 15.34 6.31
N ALA A 149 -6.97 16.03 6.34
CA ALA A 149 -6.21 16.34 5.13
C ALA A 149 -5.76 15.07 4.40
N PHE A 150 -5.30 14.06 5.16
CA PHE A 150 -4.85 12.80 4.57
C PHE A 150 -6.00 11.95 4.03
N VAL A 151 -7.13 11.90 4.73
CA VAL A 151 -8.36 11.26 4.25
C VAL A 151 -8.83 11.93 2.95
N ALA A 152 -8.75 13.27 2.84
CA ALA A 152 -9.11 13.95 1.60
C ALA A 152 -8.28 13.43 0.40
N VAL A 153 -6.96 13.33 0.56
CA VAL A 153 -6.05 12.78 -0.45
C VAL A 153 -6.36 11.31 -0.77
N LEU A 154 -6.68 10.50 0.24
CA LEU A 154 -7.05 9.09 0.05
C LEU A 154 -8.45 8.92 -0.57
N SER A 155 -9.35 9.89 -0.39
CA SER A 155 -10.74 9.85 -0.85
C SER A 155 -10.94 10.44 -2.25
N GLU A 156 -9.99 11.24 -2.75
CA GLU A 156 -9.98 11.73 -4.13
C GLU A 156 -10.15 10.54 -5.09
N GLN A 157 -11.33 10.47 -5.70
CA GLN A 157 -11.76 9.30 -6.47
C GLN A 157 -10.97 9.16 -7.76
N GLU A 158 -10.62 7.91 -8.08
CA GLU A 158 -10.35 7.54 -9.47
C GLU A 158 -11.61 7.86 -10.30
N PRO A 159 -11.47 8.43 -11.51
CA PRO A 159 -12.61 8.60 -12.40
C PRO A 159 -13.29 7.25 -12.58
N LYS A 160 -14.59 7.17 -12.23
CA LYS A 160 -15.45 6.00 -12.45
C LYS A 160 -15.10 5.40 -13.80
N ARG A 161 -14.52 4.19 -13.82
CA ARG A 161 -14.46 3.39 -15.05
C ARG A 161 -15.91 3.07 -15.42
N VAL A 162 -16.47 3.88 -16.30
CA VAL A 162 -17.74 3.61 -16.97
C VAL A 162 -17.54 2.28 -17.71
N LYS A 163 -18.40 1.31 -17.38
CA LYS A 163 -18.44 0.00 -18.05
C LYS A 163 -18.83 0.13 -19.50
#